data_AF-A0A6P5XQR6-F1
#
_entry.id   AF-A0A6P5XQR6-F1
#
_cell.length_a   1.000
_cell.length_b   1.000
_cell.length_c   1.000
_cell.angle_alpha   90.00
_cell.angle_beta   90.00
_cell.angle_gamma   90.00
#
_symmetry.space_group_name_H-M   'P 1'
#
loop_
_entity.id
_entity.type
_entity.pdbx_description
1 polymer ?
#
loop_
_entity_poly.entity_id
_entity_poly.type
_entity_poly.pdbx_seq_one_letter_code
_entity_poly.pdbx_strand_id
1 'polypeptide(L)'
;MEPENCFQWFKNSLHEVTVMRTWNPINNKKFETLSYLPPLSDDSIAKEIDYMLKKGWIPCLEFDEVGTVHRENSRIPGYYDGRYWTLWKLPMFGCSDSSQVLNEIQECKKAYPNAYIRCLAFDNKHQVQCMAFVIQKPTTTSSNT
;
A
#
# COMPACT_ATOMS: atom_id res chain seq x y z
N MET A 1 15.97 48.63 -31.00
CA MET A 1 16.27 47.57 -30.02
C MET A 1 14.94 47.19 -29.40
N GLU A 2 14.27 46.19 -29.98
CA GLU A 2 12.90 45.84 -29.58
C GLU A 2 12.89 45.05 -28.26
N PRO A 3 11.97 45.38 -27.33
CA PRO A 3 11.86 44.77 -26.00
C PRO A 3 11.46 43.28 -26.03
N GLU A 4 11.00 42.78 -27.18
CA GLU A 4 10.60 41.39 -27.42
C GLU A 4 11.76 40.38 -27.23
N ASN A 5 13.00 40.80 -27.49
CA ASN A 5 14.16 39.89 -27.48
C ASN A 5 14.68 39.56 -26.07
N CYS A 6 14.38 40.39 -25.07
CA CYS A 6 14.81 40.16 -23.68
C CYS A 6 13.96 39.06 -23.02
N PHE A 7 12.66 39.02 -23.32
CA PHE A 7 11.74 38.00 -22.84
C PHE A 7 12.01 36.61 -23.43
N GLN A 8 12.45 36.56 -24.68
CA GLN A 8 12.78 35.29 -25.33
C GLN A 8 14.10 34.71 -24.82
N TRP A 9 15.07 35.55 -24.46
CA TRP A 9 16.31 35.14 -23.80
C TRP A 9 16.06 34.54 -22.42
N PHE A 10 15.14 35.13 -21.64
CA PHE A 10 14.74 34.61 -20.33
C PHE A 10 14.05 33.24 -20.40
N LYS A 11 13.25 32.98 -21.44
CA LYS A 11 12.60 31.66 -21.66
C LYS A 11 13.59 30.57 -22.05
N ASN A 12 14.65 30.91 -22.78
CA ASN A 12 15.65 29.94 -23.24
C ASN A 12 16.79 29.69 -22.22
N SER A 13 16.93 30.55 -21.21
CA SER A 13 17.99 30.48 -20.19
C SER A 13 17.62 29.66 -18.93
N LEU A 14 16.40 29.13 -18.82
CA LEU A 14 15.92 28.40 -17.63
C LEU A 14 15.83 26.88 -17.85
N HIS A 15 16.78 26.31 -18.60
CA HIS A 15 17.05 24.89 -18.47
C HIS A 15 17.65 24.63 -17.07
N GLU A 16 16.87 23.93 -16.25
CA GLU A 16 17.20 23.41 -14.91
C GLU A 16 17.28 24.41 -13.75
N VAL A 17 16.19 25.16 -13.51
CA VAL A 17 15.83 25.42 -12.11
C VAL A 17 15.01 24.23 -11.64
N THR A 18 15.60 23.34 -10.84
CA THR A 18 14.85 22.31 -10.11
C THR A 18 13.90 23.04 -9.17
N VAL A 19 12.68 23.31 -9.63
CA VAL A 19 11.65 23.97 -8.82
C VAL A 19 11.46 23.12 -7.56
N MET A 20 11.74 23.72 -6.39
CA MET A 20 11.49 23.10 -5.09
C MET A 20 10.04 22.59 -5.07
N ARG A 21 9.87 21.27 -5.02
CA ARG A 21 8.56 20.65 -4.93
C ARG A 21 8.15 20.53 -3.47
N THR A 22 6.92 20.88 -3.16
CA THR A 22 6.34 20.63 -1.83
C THR A 22 5.71 19.24 -1.79
N TRP A 23 5.81 18.56 -0.65
CA TRP A 23 5.11 17.30 -0.43
C TRP A 23 3.61 17.58 -0.24
N ASN A 24 2.74 16.83 -0.91
CA ASN A 24 1.29 16.99 -0.75
C ASN A 24 0.81 16.25 0.53
N PRO A 25 0.30 16.98 1.55
CA PRO A 25 -0.21 16.37 2.78
C PRO A 25 -1.66 15.87 2.66
N ILE A 26 -2.39 16.26 1.60
CA ILE A 26 -3.83 16.02 1.45
C ILE A 26 -4.07 14.72 0.65
N ASN A 27 -4.93 13.84 1.17
CA ASN A 27 -5.32 12.56 0.54
C ASN A 27 -4.15 11.64 0.17
N ASN A 28 -3.02 11.80 0.85
CA ASN A 28 -1.79 11.06 0.61
C ASN A 28 -1.46 10.10 1.75
N LYS A 29 -2.49 9.42 2.29
CA LYS A 29 -2.36 8.46 3.38
C LYS A 29 -1.48 7.28 2.96
N LYS A 30 -0.71 6.77 3.91
CA LYS A 30 0.28 5.70 3.74
C LYS A 30 -0.16 4.46 4.53
N PHE A 31 0.38 3.32 4.11
CA PHE A 31 0.01 1.99 4.60
C PHE A 31 1.27 1.17 4.88
N GLU A 32 2.23 1.81 5.57
CA GLU A 32 3.53 1.22 5.92
C GLU A 32 4.36 0.81 4.68
N THR A 33 5.09 -0.30 4.77
CA THR A 33 6.07 -0.79 3.79
C THR A 33 5.50 -0.84 2.37
N LEU A 34 6.31 -0.41 1.39
CA LEU A 34 5.99 -0.26 -0.04
C LEU A 34 4.93 0.80 -0.40
N SER A 35 4.22 1.41 0.56
CA SER A 35 3.11 2.34 0.25
C SER A 35 3.51 3.72 -0.30
N TYR A 36 4.81 4.02 -0.35
CA TYR A 36 5.37 5.20 -1.03
C TYR A 36 5.72 4.94 -2.51
N LEU A 37 5.79 3.68 -2.92
CA LEU A 37 6.04 3.30 -4.30
C LEU A 37 4.77 3.50 -5.15
N PRO A 38 4.91 3.53 -6.49
CA PRO A 38 3.76 3.36 -7.37
C PRO A 38 2.95 2.10 -7.02
N PRO A 39 1.64 2.05 -7.33
CA PRO A 39 0.83 0.86 -7.12
C PRO A 39 1.49 -0.38 -7.73
N LEU A 40 1.58 -1.44 -6.94
CA LEU A 40 2.22 -2.68 -7.37
C LEU A 40 1.36 -3.39 -8.42
N SER A 41 1.98 -3.85 -9.50
CA SER A 41 1.34 -4.77 -10.45
C SER A 41 1.20 -6.17 -9.85
N ASP A 42 0.30 -6.98 -10.40
CA ASP A 42 0.14 -8.38 -9.97
C ASP A 42 1.47 -9.17 -10.08
N ASP A 43 2.28 -8.92 -11.12
CA ASP A 43 3.63 -9.50 -11.25
C ASP A 43 4.59 -9.08 -10.13
N SER A 44 4.49 -7.83 -9.67
CA SER A 44 5.32 -7.33 -8.57
C SER A 44 4.86 -7.94 -7.25
N ILE A 45 3.55 -8.04 -7.03
CA ILE A 45 2.95 -8.71 -5.87
C ILE A 45 3.37 -10.18 -5.85
N ALA A 46 3.36 -10.87 -6.99
CA ALA A 46 3.81 -12.25 -7.12
C ALA A 46 5.26 -12.42 -6.64
N LYS A 47 6.17 -11.50 -7.03
CA LYS A 47 7.57 -11.52 -6.60
C LYS A 47 7.74 -11.32 -5.10
N GLU A 48 6.96 -10.43 -4.49
CA GLU A 48 6.98 -10.24 -3.03
C GLU A 48 6.47 -11.50 -2.31
N ILE A 49 5.44 -12.17 -2.84
CA ILE A 49 4.94 -13.44 -2.31
C ILE A 49 5.98 -14.54 -2.47
N ASP A 50 6.61 -14.68 -3.64
CA ASP A 50 7.69 -15.64 -3.87
C ASP A 50 8.85 -15.43 -2.89
N TYR A 51 9.14 -14.17 -2.55
CA TYR A 51 10.13 -13.83 -1.53
C TYR A 51 9.71 -14.36 -0.15
N MET A 52 8.45 -14.17 0.27
CA MET A 52 7.92 -14.74 1.52
C MET A 52 8.08 -16.26 1.55
N LEU A 53 7.67 -16.94 0.47
CA LEU A 53 7.71 -18.39 0.35
C LEU A 53 9.15 -18.93 0.40
N LYS A 54 10.10 -18.26 -0.28
CA LYS A 54 11.53 -18.60 -0.20
C LYS A 54 12.12 -18.44 1.20
N LYS A 55 11.60 -17.52 2.01
CA LYS A 55 11.97 -17.38 3.43
C LYS A 55 11.33 -18.43 4.33
N GLY A 56 10.40 -19.23 3.81
CA GLY A 56 9.61 -20.17 4.60
C GLY A 56 8.57 -19.47 5.48
N TRP A 57 8.20 -18.23 5.14
CA TRP A 57 7.16 -17.49 5.83
C TRP A 57 5.79 -17.86 5.28
N ILE A 58 4.76 -17.75 6.12
CA ILE A 58 3.40 -18.15 5.80
C ILE A 58 2.60 -16.91 5.38
N PRO A 59 2.17 -16.81 4.10
CA PRO A 59 1.38 -15.69 3.63
C PRO A 59 -0.02 -15.67 4.24
N CYS A 60 -0.59 -14.48 4.38
CA CYS A 60 -1.94 -14.27 4.86
C CYS A 60 -2.53 -12.98 4.29
N LEU A 61 -3.85 -12.91 4.21
CA LEU A 61 -4.58 -11.73 3.75
C LEU A 61 -5.44 -11.17 4.88
N GLU A 62 -5.48 -9.84 4.96
CA GLU A 62 -6.40 -9.12 5.82
C GLU A 62 -7.08 -7.99 5.04
N PHE A 63 -8.29 -7.64 5.45
CA PHE A 63 -9.06 -6.56 4.86
C PHE A 63 -9.77 -5.72 5.92
N ASP A 64 -10.02 -4.46 5.60
CA ASP A 64 -10.67 -3.50 6.48
C ASP A 64 -11.37 -2.38 5.70
N GLU A 65 -12.42 -1.81 6.26
CA GLU A 65 -13.14 -0.69 5.64
C GLU A 65 -12.46 0.66 5.92
N VAL A 66 -11.85 0.83 7.10
CA VAL A 66 -11.37 2.11 7.61
C VAL A 66 -9.93 2.39 7.18
N GLY A 67 -9.06 1.38 7.23
CA GLY A 67 -7.69 1.41 6.74
C GLY A 67 -6.75 2.34 7.52
N THR A 68 -7.12 2.83 8.72
CA THR A 68 -6.30 3.73 9.53
C THR A 68 -6.40 3.44 11.02
N VAL A 69 -5.27 3.62 11.71
CA VAL A 69 -5.24 3.61 13.17
C VAL A 69 -5.92 4.86 13.73
N HIS A 70 -6.55 4.71 14.89
CA HIS A 70 -7.20 5.79 15.65
C HIS A 70 -7.13 5.48 17.16
N ARG A 71 -7.70 6.36 17.99
CA ARG A 71 -7.67 6.23 19.46
C ARG A 71 -9.01 6.63 20.05
N GLU A 72 -9.90 5.64 20.16
CA GLU A 72 -11.22 5.79 20.76
C GLU A 72 -11.22 5.26 22.19
N ASN A 73 -10.71 4.04 22.39
CA ASN A 73 -10.89 3.31 23.65
C ASN A 73 -9.87 3.68 24.73
N SER A 74 -8.64 4.06 24.35
CA SER A 74 -7.61 4.44 25.32
C SER A 74 -6.53 5.35 24.71
N ARG A 75 -5.86 6.09 25.60
CA ARG A 75 -4.74 6.99 25.25
C ARG A 75 -3.44 6.68 25.98
N ILE A 76 -3.31 5.52 26.62
CA ILE A 76 -2.04 5.08 27.22
C ILE A 76 -0.94 4.87 26.16
N PRO A 77 0.35 5.02 26.51
CA PRO A 77 1.45 4.76 25.58
C PRO A 77 1.36 3.35 24.97
N GLY A 78 1.56 3.24 23.66
CA GLY A 78 1.53 1.96 22.92
C GLY A 78 0.13 1.41 22.56
N TYR A 79 -0.95 2.07 23.02
CA TYR A 79 -2.32 1.68 22.66
C TYR A 79 -2.87 2.49 21.48
N TYR A 80 -3.35 1.77 20.47
CA TYR A 80 -4.03 2.28 19.29
C TYR A 80 -5.12 1.30 18.83
N ASP A 81 -6.27 1.84 18.44
CA ASP A 81 -7.35 1.11 17.78
C ASP A 81 -7.09 1.04 16.27
N GLY A 82 -7.74 0.11 15.56
CA GLY A 82 -7.60 -0.04 14.10
C GLY A 82 -6.25 -0.62 13.61
N ARG A 83 -5.43 -1.19 14.52
CA ARG A 83 -4.20 -1.91 14.15
C ARG A 83 -4.49 -3.26 13.49
N TYR A 84 -5.49 -3.96 14.04
CA TYR A 84 -5.96 -5.24 13.54
C TYR A 84 -7.01 -5.04 12.46
N TRP A 85 -6.87 -5.81 11.38
CA TRP A 85 -7.84 -5.89 10.29
C TRP A 85 -8.49 -7.27 10.32
N THR A 86 -9.55 -7.46 9.54
CA THR A 86 -10.26 -8.74 9.50
C THR A 86 -9.48 -9.74 8.66
N LEU A 87 -9.26 -10.94 9.20
CA LEU A 87 -8.58 -12.02 8.49
C LEU A 87 -9.43 -12.51 7.31
N TRP A 88 -8.82 -12.64 6.13
CA TRP A 88 -9.44 -13.34 5.01
C TRP A 88 -9.11 -14.83 5.11
N LYS A 89 -10.13 -15.64 5.40
CA LYS A 89 -9.99 -17.09 5.64
C LYS A 89 -8.95 -17.37 6.73
N LEU A 90 -7.85 -18.05 6.39
CA LEU A 90 -6.77 -18.47 7.30
C LEU A 90 -5.40 -18.23 6.63
N PRO A 91 -4.31 -18.13 7.41
CA PRO A 91 -2.97 -18.14 6.84
C PRO A 91 -2.76 -19.37 5.95
N MET A 92 -2.06 -19.19 4.84
CA MET A 92 -1.98 -20.16 3.76
C MET A 92 -0.88 -21.20 4.04
N PHE A 93 -1.06 -22.00 5.10
CA PHE A 93 -0.11 -23.02 5.52
C PHE A 93 0.18 -24.03 4.41
N GLY A 94 1.47 -24.32 4.19
CA GLY A 94 1.90 -25.26 3.15
C GLY A 94 1.79 -24.71 1.72
N CYS A 95 1.42 -23.44 1.54
CA CYS A 95 1.46 -22.80 0.23
C CYS A 95 2.90 -22.75 -0.29
N SER A 96 3.09 -23.13 -1.55
CA SER A 96 4.39 -23.15 -2.22
C SER A 96 4.37 -22.45 -3.58
N ASP A 97 3.24 -21.84 -3.94
CA ASP A 97 3.01 -21.21 -5.23
C ASP A 97 2.30 -19.87 -5.04
N SER A 98 2.93 -18.78 -5.49
CA SER A 98 2.37 -17.43 -5.39
C SER A 98 1.07 -17.27 -6.17
N SER A 99 0.82 -18.08 -7.20
CA SER A 99 -0.44 -18.06 -7.95
C SER A 99 -1.65 -18.33 -7.06
N GLN A 100 -1.51 -19.20 -6.04
CA GLN A 100 -2.58 -19.51 -5.10
C GLN A 100 -2.94 -18.30 -4.24
N VAL A 101 -1.92 -17.58 -3.77
CA VAL A 101 -2.10 -16.35 -2.98
C VAL A 101 -2.73 -15.25 -3.84
N LEU A 102 -2.29 -15.11 -5.10
CA LEU A 102 -2.90 -14.18 -6.05
C LEU A 102 -4.38 -14.50 -6.31
N ASN A 103 -4.73 -15.78 -6.45
CA ASN A 103 -6.12 -16.19 -6.61
C ASN A 103 -6.98 -15.78 -5.41
N GLU A 104 -6.48 -16.00 -4.19
CA GLU A 104 -7.16 -15.56 -2.96
C GLU A 104 -7.27 -14.03 -2.86
N ILE A 105 -6.26 -13.30 -3.34
CA ILE A 105 -6.35 -11.83 -3.47
C ILE A 105 -7.51 -11.46 -4.40
N GLN A 106 -7.64 -12.08 -5.58
CA GLN A 106 -8.71 -11.75 -6.52
C GLN A 106 -10.09 -12.09 -5.95
N GLU A 107 -10.24 -13.22 -5.26
CA GLU A 107 -11.49 -13.57 -4.58
C GLU A 107 -11.84 -12.59 -3.46
N CYS A 108 -10.85 -12.14 -2.68
CA CYS A 108 -11.05 -11.13 -1.64
C CYS A 108 -11.46 -9.77 -2.24
N LYS A 109 -10.78 -9.32 -3.32
CA LYS A 109 -11.15 -8.10 -4.07
C LYS A 109 -12.58 -8.17 -4.61
N LYS A 110 -12.99 -9.34 -5.12
CA LYS A 110 -14.33 -9.57 -5.66
C LYS A 110 -15.41 -9.55 -4.57
N ALA A 111 -15.13 -10.15 -3.42
CA ALA A 111 -16.04 -10.14 -2.27
C ALA A 111 -16.15 -8.73 -1.64
N TYR A 112 -15.04 -8.01 -1.57
CA TYR A 112 -14.93 -6.70 -0.92
C TYR A 112 -14.25 -5.66 -1.84
N PRO A 113 -14.95 -5.18 -2.88
CA PRO A 113 -14.36 -4.29 -3.89
C PRO A 113 -13.98 -2.90 -3.34
N ASN A 114 -14.58 -2.50 -2.22
CA ASN A 114 -14.36 -1.20 -1.58
C ASN A 114 -13.61 -1.31 -0.24
N ALA A 115 -12.99 -2.45 0.06
CA ALA A 115 -12.16 -2.60 1.25
C ALA A 115 -10.69 -2.29 0.95
N TYR A 116 -9.96 -1.85 1.97
CA TYR A 116 -8.51 -2.00 1.99
C TYR A 116 -8.17 -3.48 2.11
N ILE A 117 -7.18 -3.94 1.35
CA ILE A 117 -6.69 -5.32 1.44
C ILE A 117 -5.17 -5.25 1.56
N ARG A 118 -4.59 -6.02 2.49
CA ARG A 118 -3.13 -6.16 2.66
C ARG A 118 -2.72 -7.62 2.67
N CYS A 119 -1.51 -7.88 2.19
CA CYS A 119 -0.85 -9.16 2.30
C CYS A 119 0.20 -9.11 3.42
N LEU A 120 0.27 -10.18 4.20
CA LEU A 120 1.09 -10.34 5.39
C LEU A 120 1.91 -11.62 5.28
N ALA A 121 3.00 -11.69 6.03
CA ALA A 121 3.76 -12.93 6.19
C ALA A 121 4.17 -13.14 7.66
N PHE A 122 4.00 -14.37 8.13
CA PHE A 122 4.38 -14.78 9.48
C PHE A 122 5.56 -15.74 9.48
N ASP A 123 6.50 -15.52 10.39
CA ASP A 123 7.58 -16.46 10.71
C ASP A 123 7.22 -17.20 12.00
N ASN A 124 6.93 -18.49 11.88
CA ASN A 124 6.54 -19.32 13.00
C ASN A 124 7.71 -19.64 13.94
N LYS A 125 8.97 -19.54 13.50
CA LYS A 125 10.15 -19.78 14.34
C LYS A 125 10.40 -18.61 15.26
N HIS A 126 10.29 -17.39 14.73
CA HIS A 126 10.48 -16.16 15.50
C HIS A 126 9.19 -15.63 16.14
N GLN A 127 8.03 -16.21 15.80
CA GLN A 127 6.71 -15.83 16.31
C GLN A 127 6.35 -14.37 16.03
N VAL A 128 6.70 -13.88 14.85
CA VAL A 128 6.47 -12.49 14.45
C VAL A 128 5.86 -12.40 13.06
N GLN A 129 5.15 -11.29 12.83
CA GLN A 129 4.79 -10.84 11.50
C GLN A 129 6.03 -10.17 10.87
N CYS A 130 6.55 -10.74 9.79
CA CYS A 130 7.80 -10.28 9.16
C CYS A 130 7.57 -9.32 7.99
N MET A 131 6.38 -9.32 7.41
CA MET A 131 6.07 -8.51 6.24
C MET A 131 4.59 -8.11 6.23
N ALA A 132 4.32 -6.91 5.75
CA ALA A 132 2.98 -6.40 5.49
C ALA A 132 3.04 -5.34 4.39
N PHE A 133 2.20 -5.45 3.38
CA PHE A 133 2.05 -4.40 2.37
C PHE A 133 0.63 -4.36 1.79
N VAL A 134 0.19 -3.16 1.42
CA VAL A 134 -1.15 -2.93 0.88
C VAL A 134 -1.27 -3.44 -0.57
N ILE A 135 -2.39 -4.07 -0.88
CA ILE A 135 -2.75 -4.65 -2.18
C ILE A 135 -3.86 -3.84 -2.86
N GLN A 136 -4.91 -3.52 -2.11
CA GLN A 136 -6.06 -2.74 -2.59
C GLN A 136 -6.30 -1.55 -1.68
N LYS A 137 -6.65 -0.42 -2.29
CA LYS A 137 -7.24 0.74 -1.62
C LYS A 137 -8.63 0.95 -2.25
N PRO A 138 -9.66 1.33 -1.47
CA PRO A 138 -10.95 1.68 -2.03
C PRO A 138 -10.80 2.79 -3.05
N THR A 139 -11.52 2.65 -4.16
CA THR A 139 -11.65 3.74 -5.12
C THR A 139 -12.65 4.72 -4.53
N THR A 140 -12.21 5.94 -4.19
CA THR A 140 -13.15 7.00 -3.84
C THR A 140 -13.94 7.34 -5.09
N THR A 141 -15.10 6.72 -5.30
CA THR A 141 -16.07 7.22 -6.28
C THR A 141 -16.53 8.57 -5.77
N SER A 142 -15.99 9.64 -6.34
CA SER A 142 -16.53 10.98 -6.18
C SER A 142 -17.94 10.97 -6.78
N SER A 143 -18.95 10.63 -5.99
CA SER A 143 -20.34 10.83 -6.37
C SER A 143 -20.59 12.34 -6.36
N ASN A 144 -20.26 13.00 -7.47
CA ASN A 144 -20.73 14.35 -7.75
C ASN A 144 -22.26 14.26 -7.80
N THR A 145 -22.91 14.64 -6.70
CA THR A 145 -24.34 14.92 -6.63
C THR A 145 -24.49 16.39 -6.30
#